data_AF-A0A369BK99-F1
#
_entry.id   AF-A0A369BK99-F1
#
_cell.length_a   1.000
_cell.length_b   1.000
_cell.length_c   1.000
_cell.angle_alpha   90.00
_cell.angle_beta   90.00
_cell.angle_gamma   90.00
#
_symmetry.space_group_name_H-M   'P 1'
#
loop_
_entity.id
_entity.type
_entity.pdbx_description
1 polymer ?
#
loop_
_entity_poly.entity_id
_entity_poly.type
_entity_poly.pdbx_seq_one_letter_code
_entity_poly.pdbx_strand_id
1 'polypeptide(L)'
;MKNKSSTKKPKEKEIDPSLLRPFTIDTDILILQLMVEDKATPKQTALFLGRDVEQVEEHINFLQSSGRANIIHKYLMGHKGVYARRYAKMKRVERAKATG
;
A
#
# COMPACT_ATOMS: atom_id res chain seq x y z
N MET A 1 16.28 46.71 17.11
CA MET A 1 16.74 45.82 16.00
C MET A 1 15.73 44.68 15.87
N LYS A 2 15.16 44.44 14.69
CA LYS A 2 14.11 43.44 14.44
C LYS A 2 14.75 42.15 13.92
N ASN A 3 14.77 41.06 14.71
CA ASN A 3 15.18 39.75 14.24
C ASN A 3 13.94 38.96 13.76
N LYS A 4 13.68 38.99 12.44
CA LYS A 4 12.70 38.10 11.82
C LYS A 4 13.40 36.76 11.54
N SER A 5 13.15 35.77 12.39
CA SER A 5 13.51 34.37 12.13
C SER A 5 12.60 33.84 11.03
N SER A 6 13.10 33.80 9.80
CA SER A 6 12.40 33.21 8.65
C SER A 6 12.82 31.75 8.53
N THR A 7 12.06 30.87 9.16
CA THR A 7 12.17 29.42 8.93
C THR A 7 11.62 29.11 7.53
N LYS A 8 12.49 29.11 6.52
CA LYS A 8 12.17 28.57 5.20
C LYS A 8 11.94 27.06 5.34
N LYS A 9 10.69 26.60 5.16
CA LYS A 9 10.38 25.19 4.91
C LYS A 9 11.27 24.69 3.76
N PRO A 10 11.86 23.49 3.83
CA PRO A 10 12.51 22.89 2.67
C PRO A 10 11.48 22.78 1.56
N LYS A 11 11.78 23.31 0.37
CA LYS A 11 10.99 23.02 -0.83
C LYS A 11 11.08 21.52 -1.06
N GLU A 12 9.96 20.80 -0.92
CA GLU A 12 9.86 19.44 -1.41
C GLU A 12 10.31 19.44 -2.87
N LYS A 13 11.30 18.63 -3.20
CA LYS A 13 11.70 18.44 -4.59
C LYS A 13 10.54 17.70 -5.25
N GLU A 14 9.80 18.41 -6.09
CA GLU A 14 8.84 17.80 -7.02
C GLU A 14 9.59 16.73 -7.82
N ILE A 15 9.22 15.47 -7.58
CA ILE A 15 9.72 14.34 -8.35
C ILE A 15 8.95 14.41 -9.66
N ASP A 16 9.66 14.55 -10.78
CA ASP A 16 9.05 14.52 -12.11
C ASP A 16 8.21 13.23 -12.23
N PRO A 17 6.89 13.32 -12.49
CA PRO A 17 6.01 12.16 -12.62
C PRO A 17 6.48 11.16 -13.68
N SER A 18 7.24 11.60 -14.68
CA SER A 18 7.82 10.73 -15.72
C SER A 18 8.98 9.84 -15.21
N LEU A 19 9.57 10.17 -14.06
CA LEU A 19 10.59 9.37 -13.38
C LEU A 19 10.00 8.33 -12.42
N LEU A 20 8.67 8.36 -12.19
CA LEU A 20 7.99 7.39 -11.36
C LEU A 20 7.87 6.08 -12.15
N ARG A 21 8.46 5.01 -11.62
CA ARG A 21 8.38 3.67 -12.22
C ARG A 21 6.90 3.28 -12.44
N PRO A 22 6.54 2.56 -13.51
CA PRO A 22 5.17 2.09 -13.68
C PRO A 22 4.76 1.15 -12.54
N PHE A 23 3.46 1.02 -12.29
CA PHE A 23 2.95 -0.06 -11.45
C PHE A 23 3.14 -1.38 -12.19
N THR A 24 3.68 -2.37 -11.48
CA THR A 24 3.96 -3.72 -12.00
C THR A 24 3.22 -4.76 -11.16
N ILE A 25 3.20 -6.00 -11.62
CA ILE A 25 2.63 -7.11 -10.84
C ILE A 25 3.27 -7.21 -9.45
N ASP A 26 4.58 -6.99 -9.33
CA ASP A 26 5.28 -7.01 -8.05
C ASP A 26 4.83 -5.87 -7.13
N THR A 27 4.58 -4.69 -7.71
CA THR A 27 4.04 -3.55 -6.95
C THR A 27 2.61 -3.80 -6.50
N ASP A 28 1.79 -4.42 -7.35
CA ASP A 28 0.41 -4.80 -7.02
C ASP A 28 0.38 -5.83 -5.89
N ILE A 29 1.28 -6.82 -5.93
CA ILE A 29 1.46 -7.83 -4.88
C ILE A 29 1.84 -7.15 -3.56
N LEU A 30 2.82 -6.24 -3.59
CA LEU A 30 3.28 -5.54 -2.39
C LEU A 30 2.19 -4.66 -1.78
N ILE A 31 1.44 -3.93 -2.61
CA ILE A 31 0.26 -3.16 -2.17
C ILE A 31 -0.74 -4.07 -1.48
N LEU A 32 -1.07 -5.22 -2.08
CA LEU A 32 -2.04 -6.14 -1.50
C LEU A 32 -1.54 -6.75 -0.18
N GLN A 33 -0.25 -7.06 -0.07
CA GLN A 33 0.36 -7.53 1.18
C GLN A 33 0.24 -6.48 2.29
N LEU A 34 0.62 -5.23 2.03
CA LEU A 34 0.56 -4.14 3.01
C LEU A 34 -0.88 -3.85 3.46
N MET A 35 -1.83 -3.83 2.53
CA MET A 35 -3.23 -3.56 2.85
C MET A 35 -3.90 -4.69 3.63
N VAL A 36 -3.64 -5.95 3.24
CA VAL A 36 -4.33 -7.11 3.81
C VAL A 36 -3.66 -7.59 5.11
N GLU A 37 -2.33 -7.63 5.16
CA GLU A 37 -1.61 -8.12 6.34
C GLU A 37 -1.42 -7.04 7.39
N ASP A 38 -0.93 -5.87 6.97
CA ASP A 38 -0.52 -4.80 7.89
C ASP A 38 -1.61 -3.76 8.12
N LYS A 39 -2.74 -3.88 7.42
CA LYS A 39 -3.84 -2.89 7.41
C LYS A 39 -3.33 -1.49 7.10
N ALA A 40 -2.30 -1.41 6.24
CA ALA A 40 -1.68 -0.15 5.87
C ALA A 40 -2.68 0.75 5.15
N THR A 41 -2.72 2.02 5.54
CA THR A 41 -3.48 3.04 4.82
C THR A 41 -2.81 3.37 3.48
N PRO A 42 -3.53 3.94 2.50
CA PRO A 42 -2.92 4.36 1.25
C PRO A 42 -1.71 5.28 1.43
N LYS A 43 -1.78 6.20 2.40
CA LYS A 43 -0.65 7.06 2.78
C LYS A 43 0.58 6.28 3.26
N GLN A 44 0.39 5.25 4.09
CA GLN A 44 1.48 4.40 4.55
C GLN A 44 2.05 3.57 3.40
N THR A 45 1.19 3.01 2.56
CA THR A 45 1.60 2.27 1.36
C THR A 45 2.42 3.15 0.42
N ALA A 46 2.00 4.39 0.18
CA ALA A 46 2.75 5.35 -0.64
C ALA A 46 4.13 5.65 -0.07
N LEU A 47 4.24 5.82 1.25
CA LEU A 47 5.53 5.99 1.93
C LEU A 47 6.44 4.78 1.73
N PHE A 48 5.93 3.55 1.89
CA PHE A 48 6.71 2.32 1.66
C PHE A 48 7.17 2.17 0.22
N LEU A 49 6.35 2.61 -0.74
CA LEU A 49 6.66 2.55 -2.16
C LEU A 49 7.54 3.71 -2.64
N GLY A 50 7.73 4.74 -1.81
CA GLY A 50 8.38 5.99 -2.22
C GLY A 50 7.63 6.68 -3.34
N ARG A 51 6.30 6.69 -3.28
CA ARG A 51 5.40 7.22 -4.30
C ARG A 51 4.50 8.31 -3.75
N ASP A 52 3.90 9.04 -4.67
CA ASP A 52 2.82 9.96 -4.37
C ASP A 52 1.58 9.23 -3.83
N VAL A 53 0.88 9.87 -2.90
CA VAL A 53 -0.28 9.29 -2.21
C VAL A 53 -1.48 9.19 -3.13
N GLU A 54 -1.76 10.23 -3.92
CA GLU A 54 -2.92 10.27 -4.81
C GLU A 54 -2.80 9.18 -5.87
N GLN A 55 -1.62 9.01 -6.46
CA GLN A 55 -1.36 7.93 -7.42
C GLN A 55 -1.55 6.53 -6.82
N VAL A 56 -1.13 6.33 -5.57
CA VAL A 56 -1.30 5.04 -4.90
C VAL A 56 -2.76 4.80 -4.54
N GLU A 57 -3.50 5.83 -4.15
CA GLU A 57 -4.95 5.76 -3.92
C GLU A 57 -5.70 5.42 -5.20
N GLU A 58 -5.43 6.12 -6.30
CA GLU A 58 -6.00 5.82 -7.63
C GLU A 58 -5.70 4.39 -8.05
N HIS A 59 -4.46 3.93 -7.86
CA HIS A 59 -4.07 2.58 -8.24
C HIS A 59 -4.72 1.51 -7.35
N ILE A 60 -4.84 1.75 -6.04
CA ILE A 60 -5.60 0.86 -5.13
C ILE A 60 -7.06 0.77 -5.58
N ASN A 61 -7.69 1.91 -5.90
CA ASN A 61 -9.06 1.94 -6.40
C ASN A 61 -9.20 1.19 -7.74
N PHE A 62 -8.22 1.30 -8.63
CA PHE A 62 -8.15 0.52 -9.86
C PHE A 62 -8.04 -0.98 -9.56
N LEU A 63 -7.16 -1.41 -8.65
CA LEU A 63 -6.99 -2.83 -8.30
C LEU A 63 -8.28 -3.44 -7.72
N GLN A 64 -9.03 -2.67 -6.94
CA GLN A 64 -10.29 -3.08 -6.37
C GLN A 64 -11.41 -3.15 -7.42
N SER A 65 -11.59 -2.07 -8.20
CA SER A 65 -12.69 -1.97 -9.18
C SER A 65 -12.51 -2.91 -10.38
N SER A 66 -11.27 -3.16 -10.82
CA SER A 66 -10.98 -4.10 -11.91
C SER A 66 -11.04 -5.57 -11.50
N GLY A 67 -11.16 -5.87 -10.20
CA GLY A 67 -11.06 -7.23 -9.66
C GLY A 67 -9.64 -7.81 -9.69
N ARG A 68 -8.63 -7.04 -10.12
CA ARG A 68 -7.22 -7.46 -10.15
C ARG A 68 -6.68 -7.82 -8.77
N ALA A 69 -7.13 -7.13 -7.72
CA ALA A 69 -6.83 -7.48 -6.33
C ALA A 69 -7.24 -8.94 -6.00
N ASN A 70 -8.41 -9.38 -6.48
CA ASN A 70 -8.88 -10.75 -6.26
C ASN A 70 -8.06 -11.78 -7.04
N ILE A 71 -7.61 -11.44 -8.25
CA ILE A 71 -6.74 -12.30 -9.06
C ILE A 71 -5.41 -12.51 -8.33
N ILE A 72 -4.79 -11.43 -7.87
CA ILE A 72 -3.53 -11.48 -7.13
C ILE A 72 -3.71 -12.24 -5.82
N HIS A 73 -4.80 -12.00 -5.08
CA HIS A 73 -5.10 -12.75 -3.86
C HIS A 73 -5.16 -14.26 -4.13
N LYS A 74 -5.91 -14.70 -5.16
CA LYS A 74 -6.00 -16.11 -5.54
C LYS A 74 -4.63 -16.69 -5.92
N TYR A 75 -3.84 -15.95 -6.68
CA TYR A 75 -2.47 -16.32 -7.04
C TYR A 75 -1.62 -16.56 -5.78
N LEU A 76 -1.56 -15.58 -4.88
CA LEU A 76 -0.77 -15.68 -3.65
C LEU A 76 -1.25 -16.79 -2.71
N MET A 77 -2.55 -17.07 -2.67
CA MET A 77 -3.13 -18.18 -1.92
C MET A 77 -2.78 -19.55 -2.52
N GLY A 78 -2.75 -19.67 -3.85
CA GLY A 78 -2.42 -20.92 -4.55
C GLY A 78 -0.99 -21.40 -4.30
N HIS A 79 -0.05 -20.47 -4.10
CA HIS A 79 1.36 -20.79 -3.88
C HIS A 79 1.72 -21.21 -2.44
N LYS A 80 0.77 -21.23 -1.50
CA LYS A 80 1.00 -21.59 -0.06
C LYS A 80 2.21 -20.87 0.59
N GLY A 81 2.57 -19.70 0.07
CA GLY A 81 3.72 -18.90 0.52
C GLY A 81 3.48 -18.22 1.86
N VAL A 82 4.39 -17.30 2.22
CA VAL A 82 4.31 -16.52 3.47
C VAL A 82 2.96 -15.80 3.58
N TYR A 83 2.49 -15.20 2.48
CA TYR A 83 1.21 -14.52 2.40
C TYR A 83 0.04 -15.42 2.81
N ALA A 84 -0.09 -16.59 2.19
CA ALA A 84 -1.19 -17.51 2.47
C ALA A 84 -1.25 -17.94 3.94
N ARG A 85 -0.08 -18.17 4.57
CA ARG A 85 0.01 -18.53 5.99
C ARG A 85 -0.41 -17.37 6.89
N ARG A 86 0.05 -16.16 6.61
CA ARG A 86 -0.29 -14.95 7.38
C ARG A 86 -1.76 -14.62 7.26
N TYR A 87 -2.31 -14.66 6.05
CA TYR A 87 -3.73 -14.45 5.77
C TYR A 87 -4.62 -15.43 6.54
N ALA A 88 -4.29 -16.73 6.51
CA ALA A 88 -5.04 -17.75 7.25
C ALA A 88 -4.99 -17.51 8.77
N LYS A 89 -3.82 -17.13 9.31
CA LYS A 89 -3.67 -16.79 10.74
C LYS A 89 -4.53 -15.58 11.11
N MET A 90 -4.48 -14.52 10.31
CA MET A 90 -5.30 -13.32 10.53
C MET A 90 -6.79 -13.67 10.58
N LYS A 91 -7.29 -14.42 9.59
CA LYS A 91 -8.70 -14.82 9.53
C LYS A 91 -9.14 -15.67 10.72
N ARG A 92 -8.27 -16.53 11.26
CA ARG A 92 -8.55 -17.28 12.49
C ARG A 92 -8.71 -16.36 13.70
N VAL A 93 -7.83 -15.38 13.85
CA VAL A 93 -7.88 -14.39 14.94
C VAL A 93 -9.14 -13.51 14.82
N GLU A 94 -9.47 -13.05 13.61
CA GLU A 94 -10.68 -12.26 13.36
C GLU A 94 -11.95 -13.03 13.75
N ARG A 95 -12.04 -14.31 13.39
CA ARG A 95 -13.17 -15.17 13.76
C ARG A 95 -13.29 -15.35 15.27
N ALA A 96 -12.17 -15.64 15.95
CA ALA A 96 -12.16 -15.81 17.40
C ALA A 96 -12.63 -14.55 18.16
N LYS A 97 -12.28 -13.36 17.66
CA LYS A 97 -12.72 -12.08 18.23
C LYS A 97 -14.20 -11.76 17.97
N ALA A 98 -14.81 -12.34 16.93
CA ALA A 98 -16.21 -12.09 16.60
C ALA A 98 -17.19 -12.97 17.40
N THR A 99 -16.68 -14.02 18.06
CA THR A 99 -17.48 -15.01 18.80
C THR A 99 -17.30 -14.97 20.32
N GLY A 100 -16.47 -14.05 20.85
CA GLY A 100 -16.25 -13.84 22.28
C GLY A 100 -16.61 -12.43 22.67
#